data_AF-A0A8J1VQJ4-F1
#
_entry.id   AF-A0A8J1VQJ4-F1
#
_cell.length_a   1.000
_cell.length_b   1.000
_cell.length_c   1.000
_cell.angle_alpha   90.00
_cell.angle_beta   90.00
_cell.angle_gamma   90.00
#
_symmetry.space_group_name_H-M   'P 1'
#
loop_
_entity.id
_entity.type
_entity.pdbx_description
1 polymer ?
#
loop_
_entity_poly.entity_id
_entity_poly.type
_entity_poly.pdbx_seq_one_letter_code
_entity_poly.pdbx_strand_id
1 'polypeptide(L)'
;AYLEFFVSPELLSPLIRRIERDPRITYYAVNKQGDLRTNTHSEGPNAVTWGVYPGKEIVQPTIVEAVSFIAWKDEAFELGLQWATLYPDASPSRTLIKDTMSTSYLVNIVANDFKDGQSIFQPFLLDHHSNPLQNGTKTPVMVNGMKEVVNGMRSVSVNGNGH
;
A
#
# COMPACT_ATOMS: atom_id res chain seq x y z
N ALA A 1 10.27 14.82 3.76
CA ALA A 1 10.02 13.41 4.13
C ALA A 1 10.37 12.49 2.97
N TYR A 2 10.73 11.23 3.23
CA TYR A 2 11.14 10.21 2.25
C TYR A 2 10.31 8.94 2.43
N LEU A 3 9.90 8.30 1.33
CA LEU A 3 9.22 7.01 1.33
C LEU A 3 9.66 6.17 0.14
N GLU A 4 9.98 4.89 0.36
CA GLU A 4 10.33 3.93 -0.70
C GLU A 4 9.58 2.62 -0.48
N PHE A 5 8.97 2.07 -1.54
CA PHE A 5 8.13 0.88 -1.47
C PHE A 5 7.89 0.25 -2.83
N PHE A 6 7.44 -1.01 -2.82
CA PHE A 6 6.92 -1.69 -4.01
C PHE A 6 5.41 -1.48 -4.13
N VAL A 7 4.93 -1.30 -5.36
CA VAL A 7 3.49 -1.18 -5.66
C VAL A 7 3.14 -1.87 -6.96
N SER A 8 1.94 -2.46 -7.01
CA SER A 8 1.44 -3.09 -8.22
C SER A 8 1.08 -2.04 -9.30
N PRO A 9 1.16 -2.39 -10.60
CA PRO A 9 0.85 -1.48 -11.69
C PRO A 9 -0.57 -0.87 -11.61
N GLU A 10 -1.54 -1.62 -11.10
CA GLU A 10 -2.95 -1.23 -10.99
C GLU A 10 -3.13 -0.07 -10.00
N LEU A 11 -2.33 -0.05 -8.93
CA LEU A 11 -2.38 0.96 -7.88
C LEU A 11 -1.46 2.16 -8.17
N LEU A 12 -0.42 1.96 -8.99
CA LEU A 12 0.54 3.00 -9.32
C LEU A 12 -0.11 4.20 -10.03
N SER A 13 -0.92 3.96 -11.06
CA SER A 13 -1.52 5.07 -11.84
C SER A 13 -2.47 5.96 -11.02
N PRO A 14 -3.38 5.43 -10.18
CA PRO A 14 -4.13 6.23 -9.22
C PRO A 14 -3.26 7.03 -8.26
N LEU A 15 -2.18 6.42 -7.74
CA LEU A 15 -1.28 7.07 -6.80
C LEU A 15 -0.55 8.25 -7.43
N ILE A 16 0.03 8.06 -8.62
CA ILE A 16 0.72 9.12 -9.37
C ILE A 16 -0.19 10.33 -9.58
N ARG A 17 -1.43 10.10 -10.02
CA ARG A 17 -2.41 11.18 -10.22
C ARG A 17 -2.71 11.98 -8.95
N ARG A 18 -2.55 11.40 -7.77
CA ARG A 18 -2.74 12.08 -6.48
C ARG A 18 -1.49 12.86 -6.08
N ILE A 19 -0.32 12.25 -6.26
CA ILE A 19 0.98 12.90 -6.03
C ILE A 19 1.11 14.15 -6.89
N GLU A 20 0.75 14.07 -8.17
CA GLU A 20 0.84 15.18 -9.13
C GLU A 20 -0.09 16.36 -8.81
N ARG A 21 -1.00 16.25 -7.84
CA ARG A 21 -1.81 17.38 -7.35
C ARG A 21 -1.02 18.32 -6.46
N ASP A 22 0.08 17.87 -5.86
CA ASP A 22 0.97 18.69 -5.05
C ASP A 22 2.33 18.82 -5.76
N PRO A 23 2.65 20.00 -6.34
CA PRO A 23 3.91 20.21 -7.05
C PRO A 23 5.15 20.14 -6.13
N ARG A 24 4.96 20.10 -4.80
CA ARG A 24 6.05 19.98 -3.83
C ARG A 24 6.48 18.53 -3.59
N ILE A 25 5.72 17.57 -4.12
CA ILE A 25 6.02 16.14 -4.01
C ILE A 25 6.62 15.65 -5.31
N THR A 26 7.81 15.08 -5.22
CA THR A 26 8.52 14.46 -6.34
C THR A 26 8.52 12.94 -6.19
N TYR A 27 8.49 12.21 -7.30
CA TYR A 27 8.58 10.75 -7.27
C TYR A 27 9.46 10.19 -8.38
N TYR A 28 10.01 8.99 -8.13
CA TYR A 28 10.56 8.10 -9.14
C TYR A 28 9.86 6.75 -9.01
N ALA A 29 9.40 6.18 -10.11
CA ALA A 29 8.80 4.86 -10.14
C ALA A 29 9.44 4.05 -11.26
N VAL A 30 10.12 2.96 -10.94
CA VAL A 30 10.84 2.13 -11.91
C VAL A 30 10.43 0.67 -11.79
N ASN A 31 10.15 0.01 -12.92
CA ASN A 31 9.93 -1.44 -12.91
C ASN A 31 11.25 -2.20 -13.08
N LYS A 32 11.19 -3.53 -12.96
CA LYS A 32 12.37 -4.39 -13.13
C LYS A 32 13.05 -4.21 -14.49
N GLN A 33 12.28 -3.94 -15.53
CA GLN A 33 12.77 -3.73 -16.91
C GLN A 33 13.46 -2.37 -17.09
N GLY A 34 13.35 -1.45 -16.13
CA GLY A 34 13.94 -0.11 -16.20
C GLY A 34 13.03 0.96 -16.81
N ASP A 35 11.73 0.69 -16.99
CA ASP A 35 10.75 1.72 -17.37
C ASP A 35 10.56 2.68 -16.18
N LEU A 36 11.10 3.89 -16.33
CA LEU A 36 11.08 4.94 -15.32
C LEU A 36 9.95 5.93 -15.59
N ARG A 37 9.15 6.19 -14.56
CA ARG A 37 8.14 7.25 -14.52
C ARG A 37 8.50 8.24 -13.42
N THR A 38 8.47 9.53 -13.74
CA THR A 38 8.81 10.60 -12.79
C THR A 38 8.17 11.93 -13.21
N ASN A 39 7.88 12.78 -12.24
CA ASN A 39 7.51 14.19 -12.45
C ASN A 39 8.71 15.15 -12.30
N THR A 40 9.92 14.62 -12.13
CA THR A 40 11.14 15.41 -12.03
C THR A 40 11.73 15.60 -13.42
N HIS A 41 11.47 16.77 -14.01
CA HIS A 41 11.89 17.10 -15.39
C HIS A 41 13.31 17.69 -15.49
N SER A 42 14.03 17.84 -14.37
CA SER A 42 15.39 18.37 -14.35
C SER A 42 16.38 17.34 -13.82
N GLU A 43 17.50 17.14 -14.54
CA GLU A 43 18.69 16.40 -14.09
C GLU A 43 19.43 17.09 -12.91
N GLY A 44 18.72 17.88 -12.11
CA GLY A 44 19.26 18.59 -10.96
C GLY A 44 19.00 17.80 -9.66
N PRO A 45 20.00 17.59 -8.80
CA PRO A 45 19.86 16.83 -7.57
C PRO A 45 18.86 17.50 -6.60
N ASN A 46 17.84 16.75 -6.16
CA ASN A 46 16.92 17.21 -5.10
C ASN A 46 17.61 16.95 -3.74
N ALA A 47 18.10 17.99 -3.09
CA ALA A 47 18.83 17.87 -1.82
C ALA A 47 17.86 17.59 -0.66
N VAL A 48 17.98 16.42 0.00
CA VAL A 48 16.97 15.96 0.99
C VAL A 48 17.41 16.21 2.44
N THR A 49 18.65 16.63 2.69
CA THR A 49 19.11 17.08 4.01
C THR A 49 20.12 18.22 3.91
N TRP A 50 19.95 19.27 4.72
CA TRP A 50 20.94 20.33 4.93
C TRP A 50 21.28 20.42 6.42
N GLY A 51 22.57 20.34 6.76
CA GLY A 51 23.08 20.71 8.07
C GLY A 51 23.81 22.04 7.97
N VAL A 52 23.44 23.04 8.78
CA VAL A 52 24.17 24.30 8.89
C VAL A 52 25.00 24.28 10.17
N TYR A 53 26.33 24.30 10.01
CA TYR A 53 27.27 24.49 11.11
C TYR A 53 27.97 25.84 10.95
N PRO A 54 28.04 26.68 12.00
CA PRO A 54 28.72 27.97 11.92
C PRO A 54 30.20 27.78 11.54
N GLY A 55 30.66 28.42 10.47
CA GLY A 55 32.07 28.39 10.03
C GLY A 55 32.49 27.19 9.16
N LYS A 56 31.54 26.41 8.63
CA LYS A 56 31.79 25.30 7.69
C LYS A 56 30.90 25.46 6.45
N GLU A 57 31.40 25.05 5.28
CA GLU A 57 30.63 24.96 4.04
C GLU A 57 29.42 24.02 4.21
N ILE A 58 28.33 24.25 3.47
CA ILE A 58 27.10 23.47 3.58
C ILE A 58 27.40 22.03 3.16
N VAL A 59 27.48 21.11 4.12
CA VAL A 59 27.66 19.68 3.86
C VAL A 59 26.28 19.08 3.53
N GLN A 60 26.10 18.65 2.28
CA GLN A 60 24.90 17.97 1.79
C GLN A 60 25.14 16.44 1.81
N PRO A 61 24.71 15.69 2.84
CA PRO A 61 25.18 14.31 3.03
C PRO A 61 24.33 13.25 2.32
N THR A 62 23.18 13.59 1.73
CA THR A 62 22.38 12.60 1.00
C THR A 62 21.60 13.26 -0.13
N ILE A 63 22.13 13.10 -1.35
CA ILE A 63 21.43 13.43 -2.58
C ILE A 63 20.53 12.24 -2.91
N VAL A 64 19.23 12.47 -3.07
CA VAL A 64 18.38 11.50 -3.78
C VAL A 64 18.56 11.79 -5.26
N GLU A 65 19.53 11.10 -5.85
CA GLU A 65 19.84 11.21 -7.27
C GLU A 65 19.14 10.09 -8.02
N ALA A 66 18.43 10.43 -9.10
CA ALA A 66 17.76 9.46 -9.95
C ALA A 66 18.70 8.32 -10.39
N VAL A 67 19.98 8.65 -10.63
CA VAL A 67 21.03 7.70 -11.00
C VAL A 67 21.25 6.63 -9.93
N SER A 68 21.40 7.05 -8.67
CA SER A 68 21.59 6.13 -7.54
C SER A 68 20.37 5.25 -7.32
N PHE A 69 19.16 5.80 -7.48
CA PHE A 69 17.92 5.03 -7.35
C PHE A 69 17.78 3.96 -8.47
N ILE A 70 18.10 4.32 -9.71
CA ILE A 70 18.07 3.38 -10.84
C ILE A 70 19.15 2.31 -10.68
N ALA A 71 20.34 2.66 -10.17
CA ALA A 71 21.38 1.69 -9.87
C ALA A 71 20.99 0.72 -8.74
N TRP A 72 20.31 1.24 -7.71
CA TRP A 72 19.80 0.45 -6.58
C TRP A 72 18.70 -0.54 -7.00
N LYS A 73 17.90 -0.23 -8.02
CA LYS A 73 16.74 -1.05 -8.40
C LYS A 73 17.09 -2.53 -8.61
N ASP A 74 18.23 -2.80 -9.26
CA ASP A 74 18.61 -4.15 -9.66
C ASP A 74 18.86 -5.02 -8.42
N GLU A 75 19.55 -4.46 -7.42
CA GLU A 75 19.77 -5.12 -6.14
C GLU A 75 18.46 -5.29 -5.37
N ALA A 76 17.59 -4.26 -5.33
CA ALA A 76 16.30 -4.35 -4.65
C ALA A 76 15.40 -5.47 -5.20
N PHE A 77 15.29 -5.58 -6.54
CA PHE A 77 14.52 -6.65 -7.18
C PHE A 77 15.17 -8.02 -6.98
N GLU A 78 16.50 -8.10 -7.05
CA GLU A 78 17.22 -9.36 -6.85
C GLU A 78 17.08 -9.88 -5.42
N LEU A 79 17.17 -9.02 -4.41
CA LEU A 79 16.90 -9.38 -3.00
C LEU A 79 15.49 -9.96 -2.82
N GLY A 80 14.49 -9.38 -3.49
CA GLY A 80 13.14 -9.93 -3.49
C GLY A 80 13.04 -11.32 -4.11
N LEU A 81 13.80 -11.60 -5.16
CA LEU A 81 13.86 -12.93 -5.79
C LEU A 81 14.63 -13.94 -4.92
N GLN A 82 15.72 -13.51 -4.28
CA GLN A 82 16.45 -14.32 -3.31
C GLN A 82 15.54 -14.70 -2.14
N TRP A 83 14.71 -13.78 -1.65
CA TRP A 83 13.71 -14.11 -0.64
C TRP A 83 12.75 -15.21 -1.10
N ALA A 84 12.31 -15.19 -2.37
CA ALA A 84 11.47 -16.24 -2.93
C ALA A 84 12.16 -17.63 -2.92
N THR A 85 13.50 -17.68 -2.98
CA THR A 85 14.25 -18.95 -2.98
C THR A 85 14.18 -19.71 -1.66
N LEU A 86 13.84 -19.04 -0.55
CA LEU A 86 13.67 -19.67 0.76
C LEU A 86 12.48 -20.63 0.81
N TYR A 87 11.55 -20.54 -0.15
CA TYR A 87 10.40 -21.41 -0.26
C TYR A 87 10.62 -22.49 -1.33
N PRO A 88 9.99 -23.67 -1.25
CA PRO A 88 10.11 -24.70 -2.28
C PRO A 88 9.65 -24.24 -3.67
N ASP A 89 10.25 -24.80 -4.72
CA ASP A 89 10.05 -24.42 -6.12
C ASP A 89 8.58 -24.37 -6.57
N ALA A 90 7.79 -25.37 -6.18
CA ALA A 90 6.37 -25.49 -6.54
C ALA A 90 5.42 -24.84 -5.50
N SER A 91 5.94 -24.11 -4.51
CA SER A 91 5.10 -23.54 -3.46
C SER A 91 4.34 -22.30 -3.94
N PRO A 92 3.06 -22.13 -3.53
CA PRO A 92 2.31 -20.90 -3.81
C PRO A 92 3.01 -19.63 -3.33
N SER A 93 3.72 -19.70 -2.19
CA SER A 93 4.47 -18.56 -1.63
C SER A 93 5.61 -18.11 -2.55
N ARG A 94 6.39 -19.04 -3.11
CA ARG A 94 7.45 -18.69 -4.06
C ARG A 94 6.87 -18.01 -5.30
N THR A 95 5.80 -18.58 -5.85
CA THR A 95 5.12 -18.01 -7.03
C THR A 95 4.65 -16.59 -6.75
N LEU A 96 3.98 -16.37 -5.62
CA LEU A 96 3.49 -15.04 -5.23
C LEU A 96 4.62 -14.00 -5.15
N ILE A 97 5.74 -14.32 -4.49
CA ILE A 97 6.86 -13.38 -4.34
C ILE A 97 7.51 -13.09 -5.69
N LYS A 98 7.74 -14.14 -6.51
CA LYS A 98 8.30 -13.97 -7.87
C LYS A 98 7.40 -13.09 -8.74
N ASP A 99 6.10 -13.36 -8.73
CA ASP A 99 5.13 -12.61 -9.52
C ASP A 99 5.09 -11.15 -9.06
N THR A 100 5.07 -10.90 -7.75
CA THR A 100 5.11 -9.56 -7.16
C THR A 100 6.37 -8.81 -7.61
N MET A 101 7.56 -9.40 -7.47
CA MET A 101 8.82 -8.76 -7.86
C MET A 101 8.96 -8.59 -9.38
N SER A 102 8.32 -9.43 -10.19
CA SER A 102 8.38 -9.32 -11.65
C SER A 102 7.44 -8.26 -12.23
N THR A 103 6.36 -7.94 -11.53
CA THR A 103 5.29 -7.05 -12.02
C THR A 103 5.24 -5.69 -11.31
N SER A 104 5.75 -5.59 -10.08
CA SER A 104 5.69 -4.37 -9.28
C SER A 104 6.66 -3.29 -9.78
N TYR A 105 6.37 -2.05 -9.40
CA TYR A 105 7.27 -0.91 -9.50
C TYR A 105 7.91 -0.66 -8.15
N LEU A 106 9.21 -0.34 -8.15
CA LEU A 106 9.89 0.28 -7.02
C LEU A 106 9.65 1.79 -7.12
N VAL A 107 9.08 2.36 -6.06
CA VAL A 107 8.68 3.77 -6.01
C VAL A 107 9.41 4.47 -4.90
N ASN A 108 9.97 5.63 -5.22
CA ASN A 108 10.53 6.61 -4.31
C ASN A 108 9.68 7.87 -4.33
N ILE A 109 9.37 8.43 -3.16
CA ILE A 109 8.64 9.70 -2.99
C ILE A 109 9.42 10.60 -2.04
N VAL A 110 9.60 11.86 -2.46
CA VAL A 110 10.19 12.93 -1.65
C VAL A 110 9.19 14.08 -1.55
N ALA A 111 8.79 14.40 -0.33
CA ALA A 111 7.98 15.57 0.00
C ALA A 111 8.88 16.66 0.60
N ASN A 112 8.97 17.82 -0.05
CA ASN A 112 9.94 18.87 0.29
C ASN A 112 9.51 19.80 1.45
N ASP A 113 8.32 19.64 2.00
CA ASP A 113 7.85 20.40 3.16
C ASP A 113 8.24 19.71 4.48
N PHE A 114 9.37 20.09 5.05
CA PHE A 114 9.88 19.51 6.29
C PHE A 114 9.07 19.89 7.54
N LYS A 115 8.17 20.88 7.43
CA LYS A 115 7.29 21.30 8.55
C LYS A 115 6.02 20.47 8.62
N ASP A 116 5.64 19.80 7.53
CA ASP A 116 4.47 18.93 7.45
C ASP A 116 4.88 17.47 7.18
N GLY A 117 5.02 16.70 8.25
CA GLY A 117 5.37 15.27 8.20
C GLY A 117 4.25 14.35 7.71
N GLN A 118 3.02 14.84 7.55
CA GLN A 118 1.87 14.01 7.13
C GLN A 118 1.52 14.16 5.65
N SER A 119 1.99 15.23 5.00
CA SER A 119 1.82 15.49 3.56
C SER A 119 2.16 14.28 2.67
N ILE A 120 3.22 13.54 3.01
CA ILE A 120 3.65 12.35 2.25
C ILE A 120 2.65 11.19 2.29
N PHE A 121 1.82 11.10 3.33
CA PHE A 121 0.81 10.05 3.49
C PHE A 121 -0.55 10.42 2.88
N GLN A 122 -0.82 11.71 2.62
CA GLN A 122 -2.10 12.14 2.08
C GLN A 122 -2.49 11.43 0.77
N PRO A 123 -1.60 11.22 -0.22
CA PRO A 123 -1.94 10.49 -1.45
C PRO A 123 -2.46 9.06 -1.22
N PHE A 124 -2.08 8.43 -0.10
CA PHE A 124 -2.48 7.07 0.26
C PHE A 124 -3.83 7.03 1.00
N LEU A 125 -4.20 8.10 1.70
CA LEU A 125 -5.37 8.11 2.61
C LEU A 125 -6.67 8.58 1.94
N LEU A 126 -6.60 9.24 0.78
CA LEU A 126 -7.75 9.92 0.18
C LEU A 126 -8.89 9.01 -0.33
N ASP A 127 -8.73 7.68 -0.31
CA ASP A 127 -9.81 6.72 -0.60
C ASP A 127 -10.42 6.08 0.66
N HIS A 128 -9.83 6.30 1.84
CA HIS A 128 -10.47 5.88 3.09
C HIS A 128 -11.60 6.86 3.40
N HIS A 129 -12.77 6.63 2.80
CA HIS A 129 -14.00 6.93 3.50
C HIS A 129 -13.93 6.19 4.83
N SER A 130 -13.58 6.89 5.90
CA SER A 130 -13.72 6.39 7.26
C SER A 130 -15.20 6.01 7.41
N ASN A 131 -15.54 4.73 7.31
CA ASN A 131 -16.73 4.25 7.99
C ASN A 131 -16.43 4.52 9.47
N PRO A 132 -17.14 5.43 10.15
CA PRO A 132 -16.97 5.58 11.58
C PRO A 132 -17.23 4.20 12.17
N LEU A 133 -16.30 3.71 13.00
CA LEU A 133 -16.46 2.49 13.77
C LEU A 133 -17.90 2.43 14.30
N GLN A 134 -18.72 1.52 13.77
CA GLN A 134 -20.03 1.26 14.33
C GLN A 134 -19.79 0.71 15.72
N ASN A 135 -19.91 1.58 16.73
CA ASN A 135 -20.00 1.19 18.12
C ASN A 135 -21.07 0.11 18.23
N GLY A 136 -20.65 -1.08 18.65
CA GLY A 136 -21.53 -2.21 18.87
C GLY A 136 -22.63 -1.85 19.86
N THR A 137 -23.83 -1.58 19.34
CA THR A 137 -25.06 -1.58 20.13
C THR A 137 -26.13 -2.34 19.35
N LYS A 138 -26.32 -3.58 19.81
CA LYS A 138 -27.33 -4.60 19.54
C LYS A 138 -28.63 -4.16 18.83
N THR A 139 -28.99 -4.89 17.76
CA THR A 139 -30.36 -5.33 17.47
C THR A 139 -30.34 -6.67 16.71
N PRO A 140 -31.19 -7.65 17.05
CA PRO A 140 -31.24 -8.93 16.34
C PRO A 140 -32.14 -8.78 15.11
N VAL A 141 -31.60 -8.97 13.91
CA VAL A 141 -32.41 -9.02 12.69
C VAL A 141 -32.69 -10.48 12.36
N MET A 142 -33.97 -10.85 12.40
CA MET A 142 -34.49 -12.15 12.04
C MET A 142 -34.20 -12.48 10.57
N VAL A 143 -33.60 -13.64 10.31
CA VAL A 143 -33.49 -14.23 8.98
C VAL A 143 -34.75 -15.04 8.72
N ASN A 144 -35.47 -14.72 7.64
CA ASN A 144 -36.63 -15.49 7.21
C ASN A 144 -36.48 -15.85 5.72
N GLY A 145 -36.53 -17.16 5.42
CA GLY A 145 -37.03 -17.64 4.14
C GLY A 145 -36.17 -18.63 3.35
N MET A 146 -36.20 -19.91 3.74
CA MET A 146 -36.21 -21.03 2.77
C MET A 146 -37.12 -22.14 3.33
N LYS A 147 -38.09 -22.57 2.50
CA LYS A 147 -39.21 -23.48 2.80
C LYS A 147 -38.93 -24.91 2.30
N GLU A 148 -39.74 -25.83 2.86
CA GLU A 148 -40.04 -27.23 2.47
C GLU A 148 -39.16 -28.32 3.14
N VAL A 149 -39.64 -29.48 3.61
CA VAL A 149 -40.83 -30.32 3.31
C VAL A 149 -41.33 -31.05 4.60
N VAL A 150 -42.61 -31.42 4.58
CA VAL A 150 -43.49 -32.09 5.56
C VAL A 150 -43.21 -33.60 5.79
N ASN A 151 -43.43 -34.08 7.05
CA ASN A 151 -44.02 -35.37 7.47
C ASN A 151 -43.90 -35.44 9.02
N GLY A 152 -44.87 -35.77 9.87
CA GLY A 152 -46.18 -36.39 9.80
C GLY A 152 -46.38 -37.21 11.11
N MET A 153 -47.61 -37.20 11.66
CA MET A 153 -48.20 -38.18 12.60
C MET A 153 -48.26 -37.91 14.13
N ARG A 154 -49.51 -37.65 14.60
CA ARG A 154 -50.23 -38.12 15.84
C ARG A 154 -49.60 -37.84 17.22
N SER A 155 -50.29 -37.53 18.32
CA SER A 155 -51.69 -37.49 18.80
C SER A 155 -51.59 -37.05 20.29
N VAL A 156 -52.45 -36.25 20.92
CA VAL A 156 -53.70 -36.59 21.62
C VAL A 156 -54.06 -35.35 22.46
N SER A 157 -55.32 -34.94 22.47
CA SER A 157 -55.89 -33.98 23.44
C SER A 157 -56.35 -34.71 24.71
N VAL A 158 -56.14 -34.16 25.91
CA VAL A 158 -57.05 -34.35 27.06
C VAL A 158 -57.04 -33.09 27.97
N ASN A 159 -58.26 -32.61 28.28
CA ASN A 159 -58.65 -31.55 29.21
C ASN A 159 -58.42 -31.90 30.70
N GLY A 160 -58.42 -30.89 31.60
CA GLY A 160 -59.11 -31.04 32.90
C GLY A 160 -58.52 -30.33 34.11
N ASN A 161 -59.26 -29.31 34.58
CA ASN A 161 -59.43 -28.73 35.92
C ASN A 161 -58.58 -29.21 37.12
N GLY A 162 -58.02 -28.21 37.83
CA GLY A 162 -58.44 -27.83 39.20
C GLY A 162 -58.14 -28.76 40.37
N HIS A 163 -57.28 -28.29 41.28
CA HIS A 163 -57.52 -28.24 42.72
C HIS A 163 -56.59 -27.20 43.37
#